data_AF-A0AAX6EJN1-F1
#
_entry.id   AF-A0AAX6EJN1-F1
#
_cell.length_a   1.000
_cell.length_b   1.000
_cell.length_c   1.000
_cell.angle_alpha   90.00
_cell.angle_beta   90.00
_cell.angle_gamma   90.00
#
_symmetry.space_group_name_H-M   'P 1'
#
loop_
_entity.id
_entity.type
_entity.pdbx_description
1 polymer ?
#
loop_
_entity_poly.entity_id
_entity_poly.type
_entity_poly.pdbx_seq_one_letter_code
_entity_poly.pdbx_strand_id
1 'polypeptide(L)'
;MEVLNIIAYLRGPSNYRFLIFTIWLYFFEDVVSQKTGLKPEFRVPYKFELSDPPIGLFDPIEISPAVVPRNPYPVEPLPPMYPSFPTTYEPILTGRCPLNFSSISSIMDKTASDCSAPLAVLVGNVICCPQVKSLLHIFQGAYSSESDVLVLQQAAADDCFSDIVSILASKGANSSTPSLCSVKSSNLTGGSCPVKNVKSFENIVNTSKLLDACSTVDPLKECCRPLCQPAIMEAAVRISSKEAGFLDNSDIPGATADINAVNDCKSVVYAWLSRNLSAEVANTAFRLLSGCKINQDCPLKFEEPSTVIKECRDMAAPNPSCCTSLNSYISTIQKQMLITNKQAINCATLFGSMLQKGGVTTNIYELCDVDLKDFSLQAYGQQGCLLRSLPADVVFDNITGFSFTCDLSDNIAAPWPSSSSMSSLSLCAPEMSLPALPVPHISRSSGNYLGQVGPVAVLLLYFVYGVRL
;
A
#
# COMPACT_ATOMS: atom_id res chain seq x y z
N MET A 1 53.21 20.54 53.68
CA MET A 1 53.21 19.28 54.45
C MET A 1 52.92 18.16 53.47
N GLU A 2 53.94 17.70 52.74
CA GLU A 2 54.90 16.64 53.11
C GLU A 2 54.21 15.27 53.24
N VAL A 3 54.28 14.38 52.23
CA VAL A 3 55.41 13.55 51.74
C VAL A 3 55.41 12.17 52.41
N LEU A 4 55.28 11.11 51.60
CA LEU A 4 56.21 9.97 51.67
C LEU A 4 56.17 9.11 50.40
N ASN A 5 57.29 9.16 49.68
CA ASN A 5 57.73 8.25 48.63
C ASN A 5 58.00 6.85 49.18
N ILE A 6 57.76 5.81 48.36
CA ILE A 6 58.69 4.67 48.28
C ILE A 6 58.91 4.32 46.80
N ILE A 7 60.17 4.45 46.40
CA ILE A 7 60.79 3.98 45.17
C ILE A 7 61.25 2.52 45.38
N ALA A 8 60.96 1.63 44.44
CA ALA A 8 61.82 0.50 44.03
C ALA A 8 61.21 -0.15 42.77
N TYR A 9 61.73 0.10 41.58
CA TYR A 9 62.91 -0.52 40.94
C TYR A 9 62.46 -1.48 39.83
N LEU A 10 62.90 -1.17 38.61
CA LEU A 10 62.58 -1.83 37.35
C LEU A 10 62.92 -3.33 37.32
N ARG A 11 61.99 -4.14 36.80
CA ARG A 11 62.37 -5.33 35.99
C ARG A 11 61.31 -5.71 34.94
N GLY A 12 61.48 -5.18 33.73
CA GLY A 12 61.11 -5.87 32.47
C GLY A 12 59.85 -5.41 31.73
N PRO A 13 59.96 -4.59 30.66
CA PRO A 13 58.84 -4.19 29.78
C PRO A 13 58.63 -5.16 28.60
N SER A 14 58.97 -6.44 28.77
CA SER A 14 58.92 -7.44 27.69
C SER A 14 57.57 -8.19 27.64
N ASN A 15 56.98 -8.49 28.81
CA ASN A 15 55.73 -9.26 28.88
C ASN A 15 54.48 -8.43 28.53
N TYR A 16 54.49 -7.11 28.80
CA TYR A 16 53.37 -6.23 28.46
C TYR A 16 53.28 -5.92 26.96
N ARG A 17 54.42 -5.87 26.27
CA ARG A 17 54.47 -5.69 24.81
C ARG A 17 54.05 -6.96 24.06
N PHE A 18 54.38 -8.14 24.59
CA PHE A 18 53.88 -9.41 24.05
C PHE A 18 52.36 -9.54 24.21
N LEU A 19 51.81 -9.17 25.36
CA LEU A 19 50.36 -9.21 25.61
C LEU A 19 49.58 -8.27 24.67
N ILE A 20 50.08 -7.04 24.46
CA ILE A 20 49.48 -6.11 23.51
C ILE A 20 49.60 -6.63 22.07
N PHE A 21 50.74 -7.23 21.70
CA PHE A 21 50.92 -7.83 20.37
C PHE A 21 50.01 -9.05 20.14
N THR A 22 49.78 -9.90 21.16
CA THR A 22 48.84 -11.03 21.06
C THR A 22 47.38 -10.58 21.00
N ILE A 23 47.01 -9.50 21.72
CA ILE A 23 45.67 -8.92 21.63
C ILE A 23 45.47 -8.28 20.26
N TRP A 24 46.50 -7.61 19.71
CA TRP A 24 46.44 -7.03 18.36
C TRP A 24 46.37 -8.12 17.28
N LEU A 25 47.10 -9.23 17.40
CA LEU A 25 47.01 -10.38 16.48
C LEU A 25 45.63 -11.08 16.53
N TYR A 26 44.95 -11.08 17.68
CA TYR A 26 43.59 -11.64 17.81
C TYR A 26 42.52 -10.78 17.12
N PHE A 27 42.80 -9.50 16.87
CA PHE A 27 41.91 -8.58 16.12
C PHE A 27 42.18 -8.58 14.61
N PHE A 28 43.20 -9.31 14.13
CA PHE A 28 43.56 -9.43 12.71
C PHE A 28 43.39 -10.84 12.13
N GLU A 29 42.64 -11.73 12.79
CA GLU A 29 41.98 -12.79 12.03
C GLU A 29 40.83 -12.16 11.23
N ASP A 30 41.19 -11.63 10.06
CA ASP A 30 40.26 -11.55 8.95
C ASP A 30 39.68 -12.95 8.76
N VAL A 31 38.35 -13.04 8.92
CA VAL A 31 37.55 -14.13 8.39
C VAL A 31 37.68 -14.04 6.87
N VAL A 32 38.77 -14.61 6.35
CA VAL A 32 38.89 -14.97 4.95
C VAL A 32 37.82 -16.01 4.71
N SER A 33 36.83 -15.68 3.88
CA SER A 33 35.91 -16.66 3.32
C SER A 33 36.73 -17.63 2.47
N GLN A 34 37.18 -18.71 3.10
CA GLN A 34 37.85 -19.81 2.43
C GLN A 34 36.78 -20.50 1.59
N LYS A 35 36.86 -20.31 0.27
CA LYS A 35 36.13 -21.10 -0.72
C LYS A 35 36.66 -22.55 -0.65
N THR A 36 36.21 -23.28 0.36
CA THR A 36 36.47 -24.70 0.51
C THR A 36 35.44 -25.40 -0.37
N GLY A 37 35.86 -25.76 -1.58
CA GLY A 37 35.11 -26.68 -2.43
C GLY A 37 35.05 -28.03 -1.73
N LEU A 38 33.93 -28.35 -1.09
CA LEU A 38 33.62 -29.73 -0.74
C LEU A 38 33.45 -30.50 -2.04
N LYS A 39 34.43 -31.34 -2.33
CA LYS A 39 34.35 -32.42 -3.30
C LYS A 39 33.43 -33.49 -2.70
N PRO A 40 32.23 -33.74 -3.23
CA PRO A 40 31.51 -34.96 -2.86
C PRO A 40 32.27 -36.12 -3.53
N GLU A 41 32.77 -37.07 -2.74
CA GLU A 41 33.14 -38.36 -3.32
C GLU A 41 31.87 -39.03 -3.86
N PHE A 42 31.80 -39.04 -5.18
CA PHE A 42 30.84 -39.80 -5.96
C PHE A 42 31.07 -41.30 -5.77
N ARG A 43 30.03 -42.03 -5.36
CA ARG A 43 29.71 -43.33 -5.98
C ARG A 43 28.30 -43.27 -6.53
N VAL A 44 28.18 -42.63 -7.69
CA VAL A 44 27.04 -42.82 -8.59
C VAL A 44 27.51 -43.82 -9.65
N PRO A 45 26.91 -45.02 -9.76
CA PRO A 45 27.07 -45.81 -10.96
C PRO A 45 26.38 -45.07 -12.11
N TYR A 46 27.17 -44.64 -13.08
CA TYR A 46 26.71 -44.14 -14.37
C TYR A 46 25.98 -45.27 -15.12
N LYS A 47 24.64 -45.18 -15.15
CA LYS A 47 23.69 -45.58 -16.21
C LYS A 47 22.36 -45.95 -15.53
N PHE A 48 21.42 -45.02 -15.55
CA PHE A 48 20.01 -45.39 -15.67
C PHE A 48 19.53 -44.80 -16.98
N GLU A 49 19.52 -45.65 -18.00
CA GLU A 49 18.67 -45.46 -19.17
C GLU A 49 17.24 -45.28 -18.65
N LEU A 50 16.55 -44.26 -19.16
CA LEU A 50 15.10 -44.18 -19.05
C LEU A 50 14.57 -45.42 -19.77
N SER A 51 14.18 -46.45 -19.02
CA SER A 51 13.48 -47.58 -19.61
C SER A 51 12.11 -47.08 -20.02
N ASP A 52 11.79 -47.18 -21.32
CA ASP A 52 10.42 -47.03 -21.80
C ASP A 52 9.49 -47.90 -20.93
N PRO A 53 8.31 -47.39 -20.54
CA PRO A 53 7.38 -48.18 -19.74
C PRO A 53 6.98 -49.43 -20.53
N PRO A 54 6.81 -50.59 -19.86
CA PRO A 54 6.38 -51.80 -20.53
C PRO A 54 5.02 -51.55 -21.18
N ILE A 55 4.97 -51.73 -22.50
CA ILE A 55 3.73 -51.83 -23.26
C ILE A 55 3.01 -53.07 -22.74
N GLY A 56 1.99 -52.86 -21.91
CA GLY A 56 1.30 -53.93 -21.21
C GLY A 56 -0.03 -53.49 -20.63
N LEU A 57 -1.04 -53.46 -21.51
CA LEU A 57 -2.45 -53.78 -21.26
C LEU A 57 -3.08 -53.20 -19.97
N PHE A 58 -3.42 -51.90 -20.01
CA PHE A 58 -4.50 -51.37 -19.19
C PHE A 58 -5.70 -51.12 -20.10
N ASP A 59 -6.72 -51.98 -19.97
CA ASP A 59 -8.06 -51.68 -20.46
C ASP A 59 -8.53 -50.34 -19.85
N PRO A 60 -9.31 -49.52 -20.59
CA PRO A 60 -9.85 -48.30 -20.03
C PRO A 60 -10.70 -48.62 -18.80
N ILE A 61 -10.41 -47.97 -17.68
CA ILE A 61 -11.33 -47.95 -16.53
C ILE A 61 -12.60 -47.22 -17.00
N GLU A 62 -13.65 -47.97 -17.30
CA GLU A 62 -15.00 -47.43 -17.46
C GLU A 62 -15.50 -46.94 -16.09
N ILE A 63 -15.36 -45.64 -15.86
CA ILE A 63 -16.02 -44.98 -14.74
C ILE A 63 -17.49 -44.85 -15.13
N SER A 64 -18.37 -45.60 -14.47
CA SER A 64 -19.83 -45.43 -14.58
C SER A 64 -20.22 -43.98 -14.28
N PRO A 65 -21.14 -43.35 -15.04
CA PRO A 65 -21.50 -41.95 -14.87
C PRO A 65 -22.40 -41.80 -13.63
N ALA A 66 -21.79 -41.71 -12.45
CA ALA A 66 -22.49 -41.37 -11.22
C ALA A 66 -22.71 -39.86 -11.15
N VAL A 67 -23.90 -39.44 -11.59
CA VAL A 67 -24.72 -38.33 -11.08
C VAL A 67 -23.96 -37.06 -10.68
N VAL A 68 -23.66 -36.23 -11.68
CA VAL A 68 -23.43 -34.79 -11.49
C VAL A 68 -24.73 -34.17 -10.94
N PRO A 69 -24.70 -33.39 -9.85
CA PRO A 69 -25.88 -32.64 -9.42
C PRO A 69 -26.33 -31.72 -10.56
N ARG A 70 -27.51 -31.96 -11.11
CA ARG A 70 -28.09 -31.08 -12.12
C ARG A 70 -28.39 -29.73 -11.46
N ASN A 71 -27.65 -28.71 -11.86
CA ASN A 71 -28.03 -27.32 -11.63
C ASN A 71 -29.46 -27.11 -12.14
N PRO A 72 -30.44 -26.71 -11.30
CA PRO A 72 -31.83 -26.56 -11.71
C PRO A 72 -32.10 -25.29 -12.53
N TYR A 73 -31.08 -24.46 -12.76
CA TYR A 73 -31.21 -23.26 -13.58
C TYR A 73 -30.63 -23.51 -14.98
N PRO A 74 -31.41 -23.29 -16.06
CA PRO A 74 -30.86 -23.31 -17.40
C PRO A 74 -29.81 -22.19 -17.49
N VAL A 75 -28.53 -22.58 -17.61
CA VAL A 75 -27.46 -21.67 -17.98
C VAL A 75 -27.65 -21.36 -19.46
N GLU A 76 -28.50 -20.39 -19.74
CA GLU A 76 -28.43 -19.68 -21.01
C GLU A 76 -27.03 -19.06 -21.08
N PRO A 77 -26.26 -19.24 -22.17
CA PRO A 77 -24.96 -18.59 -22.30
C PRO A 77 -25.19 -17.08 -22.24
N LEU A 78 -24.88 -16.47 -21.09
CA LEU A 78 -24.93 -15.03 -20.97
C LEU A 78 -23.86 -14.47 -21.93
N PRO A 79 -24.24 -13.56 -22.84
CA PRO A 79 -23.26 -12.94 -23.72
C PRO A 79 -22.19 -12.25 -22.84
N PRO A 80 -20.90 -12.28 -23.23
CA PRO A 80 -19.89 -11.47 -22.54
C PRO A 80 -20.35 -10.01 -22.61
N MET A 81 -20.72 -9.43 -21.48
CA MET A 81 -21.12 -8.04 -21.39
C MET A 81 -19.87 -7.18 -21.46
N TYR A 82 -19.47 -6.82 -22.69
CA TYR A 82 -18.74 -5.60 -22.92
C TYR A 82 -19.76 -4.47 -23.00
N PRO A 83 -19.94 -3.65 -21.95
CA PRO A 83 -20.78 -2.47 -22.08
C PRO A 83 -20.27 -1.62 -23.26
N SER A 84 -21.18 -1.04 -24.03
CA SER A 84 -20.80 -0.12 -25.12
C SER A 84 -19.98 1.02 -24.53
N PHE A 85 -18.71 1.09 -24.90
CA PHE A 85 -17.79 2.08 -24.33
C PHE A 85 -18.04 3.46 -24.92
N PRO A 86 -17.91 4.54 -24.11
CA PRO A 86 -18.06 5.89 -24.62
C PRO A 86 -17.04 6.13 -25.74
N THR A 87 -17.49 6.72 -26.84
CA THR A 87 -16.60 7.13 -27.93
C THR A 87 -15.66 8.21 -27.41
N THR A 88 -14.36 8.04 -27.66
CA THR A 88 -13.39 9.08 -27.37
C THR A 88 -13.62 10.29 -28.28
N TYR A 89 -13.42 11.50 -27.74
CA TYR A 89 -13.58 12.74 -28.49
C TYR A 89 -12.53 13.78 -28.08
N GLU A 90 -12.43 14.88 -28.82
CA GLU A 90 -11.56 16.00 -28.46
C GLU A 90 -12.23 16.88 -27.40
N PRO A 91 -11.62 17.06 -26.21
CA PRO A 91 -12.21 17.83 -25.13
C PRO A 91 -12.19 19.33 -25.44
N ILE A 92 -13.25 20.04 -25.05
CA ILE A 92 -13.27 21.51 -25.05
C ILE A 92 -12.64 21.97 -23.73
N LEU A 93 -11.44 22.55 -23.81
CA LEU A 93 -10.72 23.08 -22.65
C LEU A 93 -10.99 24.57 -22.48
N THR A 94 -10.90 25.04 -21.23
CA THR A 94 -10.97 26.47 -20.88
C THR A 94 -9.80 27.26 -21.48
N GLY A 95 -8.65 26.61 -21.68
CA GLY A 95 -7.41 27.24 -22.14
C GLY A 95 -6.76 28.17 -21.10
N ARG A 96 -7.23 28.15 -19.85
CA ARG A 96 -6.74 29.00 -18.76
C ARG A 96 -5.91 28.25 -17.73
N CYS A 97 -5.93 26.93 -17.76
CA CYS A 97 -5.05 26.13 -16.94
C CYS A 97 -3.58 26.29 -17.39
N PRO A 98 -2.65 26.70 -16.52
CA PRO A 98 -1.26 26.94 -16.91
C PRO A 98 -0.47 25.66 -17.19
N LEU A 99 -0.96 24.48 -16.79
CA LEU A 99 -0.23 23.23 -16.95
C LEU A 99 -0.35 22.66 -18.37
N ASN A 100 0.76 22.14 -18.90
CA ASN A 100 0.74 21.26 -20.06
C ASN A 100 0.42 19.81 -19.67
N PHE A 101 -0.80 19.36 -19.99
CA PHE A 101 -1.30 18.01 -19.68
C PHE A 101 -0.52 16.86 -20.34
N SER A 102 0.29 17.13 -21.37
CA SER A 102 1.13 16.08 -21.99
C SER A 102 2.13 15.45 -21.01
N SER A 103 2.61 16.24 -20.04
CA SER A 103 3.55 15.80 -18.99
C SER A 103 2.99 14.72 -18.06
N ILE A 104 1.67 14.61 -17.95
CA ILE A 104 0.97 13.66 -17.07
C ILE A 104 -0.03 12.79 -17.85
N SER A 105 0.09 12.75 -19.18
CA SER A 105 -0.83 12.03 -20.08
C SER A 105 -1.00 10.56 -19.74
N SER A 106 0.09 9.84 -19.40
CA SER A 106 0.02 8.43 -18.99
C SER A 106 -0.89 8.22 -17.77
N ILE A 107 -0.77 9.10 -16.78
CA ILE A 107 -1.59 9.06 -15.56
C ILE A 107 -3.04 9.45 -15.87
N MET A 108 -3.27 10.40 -16.78
CA MET A 108 -4.63 10.74 -17.22
C MET A 108 -5.30 9.59 -17.96
N ASP A 109 -4.58 8.91 -18.86
CA ASP A 109 -5.07 7.73 -19.60
C ASP A 109 -5.44 6.60 -18.64
N LYS A 110 -4.54 6.32 -17.69
CA LYS A 110 -4.78 5.34 -16.63
C LYS A 110 -6.00 5.71 -15.78
N THR A 111 -6.13 6.98 -15.42
CA THR A 111 -7.30 7.47 -14.65
C THR A 111 -8.59 7.35 -15.44
N ALA A 112 -8.57 7.63 -16.74
CA ALA A 112 -9.75 7.48 -17.59
C ALA A 112 -10.19 6.01 -17.71
N SER A 113 -9.22 5.08 -17.80
CA SER A 113 -9.48 3.64 -17.79
C SER A 113 -10.07 3.17 -16.46
N ASP A 114 -9.40 3.51 -15.36
CA ASP A 114 -9.78 3.12 -13.99
C ASP A 114 -11.15 3.68 -13.59
N CYS A 115 -11.53 4.83 -14.14
CA CYS A 115 -12.82 5.49 -13.94
C CYS A 115 -13.75 5.39 -15.15
N SER A 116 -13.58 4.38 -16.00
CA SER A 116 -14.42 4.19 -17.20
C SER A 116 -15.91 4.21 -16.84
N ALA A 117 -16.72 4.91 -17.64
CA ALA A 117 -18.14 5.14 -17.37
C ALA A 117 -18.93 3.90 -16.90
N PRO A 118 -18.81 2.72 -17.53
CA PRO A 118 -19.60 1.54 -17.12
C PRO A 118 -19.15 0.88 -15.82
N LEU A 119 -17.89 1.09 -15.40
CA LEU A 119 -17.32 0.42 -14.23
C LEU A 119 -17.12 1.36 -13.04
N ALA A 120 -17.03 2.67 -13.25
CA ALA A 120 -16.66 3.64 -12.23
C ALA A 120 -17.49 3.52 -10.95
N VAL A 121 -18.81 3.32 -11.05
CA VAL A 121 -19.68 3.16 -9.87
C VAL A 121 -19.37 1.88 -9.10
N LEU A 122 -18.99 0.81 -9.80
CA LEU A 122 -18.72 -0.50 -9.23
C LEU A 122 -17.32 -0.59 -8.61
N VAL A 123 -16.32 0.01 -9.25
CA VAL A 123 -14.91 0.00 -8.77
C VAL A 123 -14.50 1.31 -8.09
N GLY A 124 -15.47 2.22 -7.87
CA GLY A 124 -15.26 3.59 -7.39
C GLY A 124 -14.38 3.66 -6.16
N ASN A 125 -14.74 2.87 -5.15
CA ASN A 125 -14.10 2.88 -3.85
C ASN A 125 -12.64 2.39 -3.89
N VAL A 126 -12.34 1.37 -4.71
CA VAL A 126 -11.07 0.63 -4.65
C VAL A 126 -10.07 1.03 -5.75
N ILE A 127 -10.57 1.38 -6.93
CA ILE A 127 -9.72 1.62 -8.12
C ILE A 127 -9.82 3.09 -8.56
N CYS A 128 -11.01 3.52 -9.00
CA CYS A 128 -11.20 4.83 -9.62
C CYS A 128 -10.85 6.00 -8.68
N CYS A 129 -11.41 6.06 -7.47
CA CYS A 129 -11.19 7.22 -6.60
C CYS A 129 -9.77 7.33 -6.02
N PRO A 130 -9.09 6.23 -5.66
CA PRO A 130 -7.65 6.27 -5.39
C PRO A 130 -6.84 6.81 -6.57
N GLN A 131 -7.15 6.40 -7.80
CA GLN A 131 -6.46 6.87 -9.01
C GLN A 131 -6.72 8.36 -9.29
N VAL A 132 -7.96 8.85 -9.13
CA VAL A 132 -8.30 10.28 -9.31
C VAL A 132 -7.59 11.15 -8.28
N LYS A 133 -7.58 10.76 -7.00
CA LYS A 133 -6.87 11.51 -5.94
C LYS A 133 -5.36 11.57 -6.22
N SER A 134 -4.81 10.45 -6.66
CA SER A 134 -3.41 10.36 -7.09
C SER A 134 -3.12 11.31 -8.26
N LEU A 135 -3.97 11.32 -9.30
CA LEU A 135 -3.86 12.24 -10.44
C LEU A 135 -3.84 13.70 -9.99
N LEU A 136 -4.72 14.11 -9.08
CA LEU A 136 -4.76 15.50 -8.59
C LEU A 136 -3.47 15.89 -7.87
N HIS A 137 -2.88 15.00 -7.08
CA HIS A 137 -1.59 15.25 -6.43
C HIS A 137 -0.43 15.30 -7.42
N ILE A 138 -0.43 14.44 -8.44
CA ILE A 138 0.60 14.43 -9.50
C ILE A 138 0.49 15.70 -10.33
N PHE A 139 -0.72 16.13 -10.65
CA PHE A 139 -1.00 17.40 -11.33
C PHE A 139 -0.41 18.58 -10.54
N GLN A 140 -0.63 18.65 -9.23
CA GLN A 140 -0.04 19.72 -8.39
C GLN A 140 1.50 19.67 -8.41
N GLY A 141 2.10 18.48 -8.41
CA GLY A 141 3.55 18.32 -8.54
C GLY A 141 4.09 18.81 -9.88
N ALA A 142 3.44 18.44 -10.99
CA ALA A 142 3.80 18.89 -12.32
C ALA A 142 3.70 20.42 -12.46
N TYR A 143 2.63 21.02 -11.93
CA TYR A 143 2.47 22.47 -11.87
C TYR A 143 3.57 23.13 -11.02
N SER A 144 3.94 22.50 -9.91
CA SER A 144 4.99 23.01 -9.01
C SER A 144 6.38 22.96 -9.63
N SER A 145 6.66 21.98 -10.49
CA SER A 145 7.93 21.90 -11.23
C SER A 145 8.18 23.09 -12.15
N GLU A 146 7.12 23.72 -12.68
CA GLU A 146 7.22 24.88 -13.58
C GLU A 146 7.11 26.24 -12.86
N SER A 147 6.42 26.27 -11.71
CA SER A 147 6.05 27.53 -11.03
C SER A 147 6.75 27.78 -9.69
N ASP A 148 7.40 26.76 -9.11
CA ASP A 148 7.91 26.76 -7.72
C ASP A 148 6.84 27.04 -6.63
N VAL A 149 5.56 26.93 -6.99
CA VAL A 149 4.40 27.02 -6.10
C VAL A 149 3.77 25.64 -5.96
N LEU A 150 3.44 25.21 -4.74
CA LEU A 150 2.94 23.86 -4.45
C LEU A 150 1.42 23.71 -4.63
N VAL A 151 0.69 24.82 -4.76
CA VAL A 151 -0.78 24.84 -4.80
C VAL A 151 -1.29 25.91 -5.76
N LEU A 152 -2.49 25.72 -6.29
CA LEU A 152 -3.09 26.67 -7.21
C LEU A 152 -3.88 27.75 -6.46
N GLN A 153 -3.96 28.94 -7.07
CA GLN A 153 -4.96 29.95 -6.70
C GLN A 153 -6.35 29.50 -7.13
N GLN A 154 -7.40 29.97 -6.44
CA GLN A 154 -8.77 29.48 -6.64
C GLN A 154 -9.24 29.52 -8.11
N ALA A 155 -9.05 30.65 -8.81
CA ALA A 155 -9.48 30.77 -10.21
C ALA A 155 -8.77 29.76 -11.13
N ALA A 156 -7.45 29.62 -10.99
CA ALA A 156 -6.69 28.64 -11.77
C ALA A 156 -7.04 27.19 -11.38
N ALA A 157 -7.35 26.94 -10.10
CA ALA A 157 -7.81 25.64 -9.64
C ALA A 157 -9.16 25.25 -10.25
N ASP A 158 -10.09 26.20 -10.39
CA ASP A 158 -11.40 25.98 -11.02
C ASP A 158 -11.24 25.66 -12.51
N ASP A 159 -10.45 26.46 -13.24
CA ASP A 159 -10.17 26.25 -14.67
C ASP A 159 -9.46 24.92 -14.91
N CYS A 160 -8.39 24.62 -14.16
CA CYS A 160 -7.64 23.36 -14.29
C CYS A 160 -8.46 22.14 -13.91
N PHE A 161 -9.27 22.21 -12.85
CA PHE A 161 -10.13 21.09 -12.47
C PHE A 161 -11.17 20.80 -13.55
N SER A 162 -11.77 21.85 -14.15
CA SER A 162 -12.67 21.71 -15.29
C SER A 162 -12.00 21.05 -16.49
N ASP A 163 -10.77 21.47 -16.82
CA ASP A 163 -9.99 20.89 -17.93
C ASP A 163 -9.65 19.41 -17.67
N ILE A 164 -9.20 19.06 -16.45
CA ILE A 164 -8.93 17.67 -16.06
C ILE A 164 -10.17 16.80 -16.27
N VAL A 165 -11.32 17.22 -15.73
CA VAL A 165 -12.57 16.46 -15.84
C VAL A 165 -13.00 16.31 -17.29
N SER A 166 -12.86 17.36 -18.10
CA SER A 166 -13.19 17.34 -19.53
C SER A 166 -12.32 16.36 -20.31
N ILE A 167 -11.01 16.33 -20.03
CA ILE A 167 -10.07 15.38 -20.66
C ILE A 167 -10.37 13.94 -20.24
N LEU A 168 -10.67 13.69 -18.95
CA LEU A 168 -11.04 12.35 -18.49
C LEU A 168 -12.33 11.86 -19.17
N ALA A 169 -13.35 12.71 -19.22
CA ALA A 169 -14.62 12.39 -19.89
C ALA A 169 -14.43 12.12 -21.38
N SER A 170 -13.56 12.88 -22.05
CA SER A 170 -13.25 12.69 -23.48
C SER A 170 -12.50 11.40 -23.78
N LYS A 171 -11.90 10.78 -22.76
CA LYS A 171 -11.24 9.47 -22.81
C LYS A 171 -12.13 8.34 -22.27
N GLY A 172 -13.42 8.60 -22.04
CA GLY A 172 -14.40 7.58 -21.65
C GLY A 172 -14.58 7.38 -20.14
N ALA A 173 -13.99 8.26 -19.31
CA ALA A 173 -14.28 8.27 -17.88
C ALA A 173 -15.74 8.66 -17.60
N ASN A 174 -16.26 8.24 -16.45
CA ASN A 174 -17.58 8.64 -16.01
C ASN A 174 -17.65 10.16 -15.76
N SER A 175 -18.62 10.86 -16.33
CA SER A 175 -18.80 12.31 -16.12
C SER A 175 -19.11 12.67 -14.67
N SER A 176 -19.65 11.72 -13.88
CA SER A 176 -19.91 11.87 -12.45
C SER A 176 -18.71 11.51 -11.56
N THR A 177 -17.52 11.30 -12.13
CA THR A 177 -16.31 10.97 -11.36
C THR A 177 -16.03 11.96 -10.21
N PRO A 178 -16.17 13.29 -10.39
CA PRO A 178 -15.95 14.25 -9.31
C PRO A 178 -16.86 14.04 -8.10
N SER A 179 -18.16 13.82 -8.33
CA SER A 179 -19.13 13.59 -7.26
C SER A 179 -18.95 12.21 -6.63
N LEU A 180 -18.72 11.17 -7.45
CA LEU A 180 -18.42 9.81 -7.01
C LEU A 180 -17.24 9.77 -6.04
N CYS A 181 -16.15 10.46 -6.38
CA CYS A 181 -14.91 10.46 -5.60
C CYS A 181 -14.80 11.56 -4.55
N SER A 182 -15.84 12.39 -4.43
CA SER A 182 -15.88 13.55 -3.52
C SER A 182 -14.68 14.48 -3.70
N VAL A 183 -14.30 14.75 -4.95
CA VAL A 183 -13.21 15.67 -5.32
C VAL A 183 -13.75 16.96 -5.93
N LYS A 184 -13.10 18.08 -5.64
CA LYS A 184 -13.47 19.43 -6.07
C LYS A 184 -12.22 20.23 -6.41
N SER A 185 -12.39 21.36 -7.10
CA SER A 185 -11.29 22.29 -7.40
C SER A 185 -10.54 22.76 -6.16
N SER A 186 -11.21 22.90 -5.01
CA SER A 186 -10.58 23.26 -3.74
C SER A 186 -9.48 22.28 -3.30
N ASN A 187 -9.52 21.02 -3.74
CA ASN A 187 -8.45 20.04 -3.46
C ASN A 187 -7.12 20.41 -4.13
N LEU A 188 -7.14 21.19 -5.21
CA LEU A 188 -5.95 21.71 -5.88
C LEU A 188 -5.37 22.96 -5.19
N THR A 189 -6.11 23.53 -4.24
CA THR A 189 -5.70 24.69 -3.46
C THR A 189 -5.03 24.25 -2.15
N GLY A 190 -4.22 25.12 -1.56
CA GLY A 190 -3.62 24.88 -0.24
C GLY A 190 -4.54 25.19 0.94
N GLY A 191 -5.81 25.55 0.68
CA GLY A 191 -6.77 25.93 1.71
C GLY A 191 -6.19 26.89 2.74
N SER A 192 -6.27 26.49 4.00
CA SER A 192 -5.75 27.19 5.18
C SER A 192 -4.26 26.93 5.48
N CYS A 193 -3.57 26.11 4.68
CA CYS A 193 -2.15 25.84 4.88
C CYS A 193 -1.31 27.11 4.63
N PRO A 194 -0.45 27.52 5.59
CA PRO A 194 0.33 28.75 5.46
C PRO A 194 1.49 28.60 4.46
N VAL A 195 2.02 27.38 4.28
CA VAL A 195 3.11 27.10 3.35
C VAL A 195 2.56 26.77 1.96
N LYS A 196 2.96 27.55 0.96
CA LYS A 196 2.48 27.41 -0.43
C LYS A 196 3.59 27.33 -1.48
N ASN A 197 4.84 27.59 -1.12
CA ASN A 197 5.97 27.61 -2.05
C ASN A 197 7.02 26.57 -1.64
N VAL A 198 7.82 26.11 -2.61
CA VAL A 198 8.80 25.04 -2.43
C VAL A 198 9.87 25.43 -1.40
N LYS A 199 10.44 26.63 -1.49
CA LYS A 199 11.53 27.08 -0.61
C LYS A 199 11.12 27.10 0.88
N SER A 200 9.94 27.63 1.18
CA SER A 200 9.40 27.64 2.54
C SER A 200 9.16 26.21 3.06
N PHE A 201 8.68 25.30 2.20
CA PHE A 201 8.47 23.91 2.57
C PHE A 201 9.79 23.21 2.94
N GLU A 202 10.80 23.32 2.07
CA GLU A 202 12.09 22.65 2.24
C GLU A 202 12.89 23.17 3.46
N ASN A 203 12.64 24.41 3.88
CA ASN A 203 13.23 24.97 5.10
C ASN A 203 12.63 24.40 6.40
N ILE A 204 11.37 23.93 6.36
CA ILE A 204 10.63 23.48 7.54
C ILE A 204 10.66 21.95 7.66
N VAL A 205 10.54 21.25 6.52
CA VAL A 205 10.39 19.79 6.49
C VAL A 205 11.74 19.13 6.25
N ASN A 206 12.00 18.03 6.98
CA ASN A 206 13.11 17.14 6.63
C ASN A 206 12.77 16.35 5.35
N THR A 207 13.10 16.95 4.21
CA THR A 207 12.80 16.43 2.87
C THR A 207 13.46 15.08 2.60
N SER A 208 14.68 14.86 3.09
CA SER A 208 15.38 13.58 2.95
C SER A 208 14.63 12.44 3.62
N LYS A 209 14.22 12.61 4.88
CA LYS A 209 13.42 11.62 5.62
C LYS A 209 12.06 11.36 4.95
N LEU A 210 11.41 12.41 4.45
CA LEU A 210 10.13 12.29 3.76
C LEU A 210 10.26 11.51 2.43
N LEU A 211 11.29 11.80 1.64
CA LEU A 211 11.54 11.11 0.38
C LEU A 211 11.97 9.66 0.60
N ASP A 212 12.81 9.39 1.60
CA ASP A 212 13.22 8.03 1.96
C ASP A 212 12.01 7.18 2.40
N ALA A 213 11.06 7.77 3.11
CA ALA A 213 9.85 7.09 3.55
C ALA A 213 8.86 6.79 2.42
N CYS A 214 8.77 7.67 1.41
CA CYS A 214 7.69 7.63 0.40
C CYS A 214 8.13 7.25 -1.01
N SER A 215 9.43 7.20 -1.31
CA SER A 215 9.95 6.84 -2.64
C SER A 215 9.80 5.37 -2.97
N THR A 216 9.85 4.49 -1.96
CA THR A 216 9.70 3.03 -2.12
C THR A 216 8.68 2.51 -1.10
N VAL A 217 7.40 2.63 -1.43
CA VAL A 217 6.32 2.16 -0.57
C VAL A 217 6.14 0.65 -0.77
N ASP A 218 6.57 -0.14 0.21
CA ASP A 218 6.28 -1.58 0.26
C ASP A 218 4.81 -1.77 0.70
N PRO A 219 3.97 -2.45 -0.11
CA PRO A 219 2.54 -2.56 0.19
C PRO A 219 2.21 -3.27 1.50
N LEU A 220 2.97 -4.31 1.85
CA LEU A 220 2.73 -5.10 3.06
C LEU A 220 3.17 -4.32 4.30
N LYS A 221 4.32 -3.64 4.19
CA LYS A 221 4.82 -2.81 5.29
C LYS A 221 3.95 -1.58 5.47
N GLU A 222 3.57 -0.85 4.43
CA GLU A 222 2.81 0.39 4.60
C GLU A 222 1.42 0.15 5.20
N CYS A 223 0.73 -0.93 4.84
CA CYS A 223 -0.59 -1.21 5.39
C CYS A 223 -0.55 -1.77 6.84
N CYS A 224 0.59 -2.23 7.33
CA CYS A 224 0.75 -2.88 8.64
C CYS A 224 1.63 -2.11 9.63
N ARG A 225 2.74 -1.55 9.14
CA ARG A 225 3.71 -0.70 9.82
C ARG A 225 3.98 0.52 8.91
N PRO A 226 3.05 1.47 8.85
CA PRO A 226 3.15 2.58 7.92
C PRO A 226 4.39 3.43 8.20
N LEU A 227 5.11 3.81 7.14
CA LEU A 227 6.25 4.72 7.22
C LEU A 227 5.96 6.02 6.48
N CYS A 228 5.38 5.92 5.28
CA CYS A 228 5.10 7.09 4.45
C CYS A 228 3.91 7.91 4.99
N GLN A 229 2.79 7.27 5.36
CA GLN A 229 1.65 7.99 5.96
C GLN A 229 2.05 8.81 7.21
N PRO A 230 2.76 8.26 8.20
CA PRO A 230 3.28 9.04 9.33
C PRO A 230 4.24 10.15 8.92
N ALA A 231 5.14 9.92 7.97
CA ALA A 231 6.05 10.96 7.48
C ALA A 231 5.29 12.13 6.82
N ILE A 232 4.25 11.84 6.03
CA ILE A 232 3.36 12.84 5.44
C ILE A 232 2.63 13.63 6.52
N MET A 233 2.07 12.94 7.53
CA MET A 233 1.39 13.59 8.64
C MET A 233 2.33 14.48 9.45
N GLU A 234 3.53 13.99 9.78
CA GLU A 234 4.56 14.75 10.50
C GLU A 234 4.93 16.03 9.74
N ALA A 235 5.17 15.92 8.43
CA ALA A 235 5.44 17.07 7.58
C ALA A 235 4.25 18.05 7.54
N ALA A 236 3.02 17.54 7.40
CA ALA A 236 1.81 18.36 7.36
C ALA A 236 1.60 19.12 8.67
N VAL A 237 1.82 18.48 9.82
CA VAL A 237 1.76 19.13 11.14
C VAL A 237 2.80 20.23 11.23
N ARG A 238 4.06 19.95 10.86
CA ARG A 238 5.16 20.93 10.89
C ARG A 238 4.86 22.20 10.09
N ILE A 239 4.32 22.06 8.88
CA ILE A 239 4.00 23.20 8.01
C ILE A 239 2.65 23.85 8.32
N SER A 240 1.76 23.17 9.07
CA SER A 240 0.49 23.76 9.54
C SER A 240 0.69 24.70 10.73
N SER A 241 1.75 24.49 11.51
CA SER A 241 2.15 25.39 12.58
C SER A 241 2.59 26.72 11.97
N LYS A 242 1.70 27.71 12.09
CA LYS A 242 1.91 29.12 11.75
C LYS A 242 3.31 29.55 12.19
N GLU A 243 4.09 30.15 11.28
CA GLU A 243 5.46 30.66 11.48
C GLU A 243 5.79 30.94 12.96
N ALA A 244 6.49 30.02 13.62
CA ALA A 244 7.41 30.41 14.67
C ALA A 244 8.62 31.03 13.95
N GLY A 245 8.45 32.27 13.50
CA GLY A 245 9.59 33.11 13.19
C GLY A 245 10.42 33.22 14.47
N PHE A 246 11.64 32.69 14.41
CA PHE A 246 12.80 32.96 15.27
C PHE A 246 12.57 33.19 16.78
N LEU A 247 13.19 32.32 17.59
CA LEU A 247 13.27 32.30 19.07
C LEU A 247 11.97 31.71 19.68
N ASP A 248 11.96 30.62 20.44
CA ASP A 248 12.86 30.22 21.51
C ASP A 248 12.62 28.74 21.87
N ASN A 249 13.55 28.11 22.58
CA ASN A 249 13.31 26.86 23.32
C ASN A 249 12.25 27.08 24.40
N SER A 250 10.98 26.94 24.05
CA SER A 250 9.95 26.67 25.04
C SER A 250 8.98 25.65 24.48
N ASP A 251 9.16 24.42 24.92
CA ASP A 251 8.13 23.39 24.96
C ASP A 251 6.87 23.98 25.62
N ILE A 252 5.95 24.50 24.80
CA ILE A 252 4.57 24.72 25.22
C ILE A 252 3.75 23.59 24.62
N PRO A 253 3.42 22.55 25.42
CA PRO A 253 2.54 21.49 24.97
C PRO A 253 1.12 22.07 24.88
N GLY A 254 0.64 22.35 23.67
CA GLY A 254 -0.77 22.74 23.48
C GLY A 254 -1.09 23.72 22.36
N ALA A 255 -0.14 24.16 21.52
CA ALA A 255 -0.49 24.84 20.27
C ALA A 255 -1.07 23.83 19.27
N THR A 256 -2.33 23.44 19.46
CA THR A 256 -3.05 22.54 18.56
C THR A 256 -3.15 23.22 17.20
N ALA A 257 -2.40 22.74 16.22
CA ALA A 257 -2.67 23.07 14.83
C ALA A 257 -4.15 22.78 14.54
N ASP A 258 -4.84 23.73 13.89
CA ASP A 258 -6.22 23.51 13.47
C ASP A 258 -6.26 22.24 12.61
N ILE A 259 -7.09 21.26 13.00
CA ILE A 259 -7.21 19.97 12.31
C ILE A 259 -7.51 20.17 10.82
N ASN A 260 -8.25 21.24 10.48
CA ASN A 260 -8.52 21.61 9.10
C ASN A 260 -7.24 22.07 8.37
N ALA A 261 -6.40 22.88 9.02
CA ALA A 261 -5.12 23.31 8.48
C ALA A 261 -4.14 22.16 8.28
N VAL A 262 -4.08 21.20 9.21
CA VAL A 262 -3.26 19.98 9.04
C VAL A 262 -3.72 19.19 7.82
N ASN A 263 -5.03 19.03 7.62
CA ASN A 263 -5.56 18.31 6.47
C ASN A 263 -5.28 19.03 5.15
N ASP A 264 -5.44 20.36 5.10
CA ASP A 264 -5.09 21.16 3.93
C ASP A 264 -3.58 21.08 3.62
N CYS A 265 -2.74 21.08 4.65
CA CYS A 265 -1.30 20.93 4.52
C CYS A 265 -0.85 19.56 4.02
N LYS A 266 -1.65 18.49 4.19
CA LYS A 266 -1.32 17.19 3.56
C LYS A 266 -1.28 17.31 2.04
N SER A 267 -2.20 18.07 1.43
CA SER A 267 -2.20 18.30 -0.02
C SER A 267 -0.91 18.99 -0.48
N VAL A 268 -0.38 19.92 0.32
CA VAL A 268 0.91 20.58 0.06
C VAL A 268 2.07 19.59 0.11
N VAL A 269 2.08 18.69 1.10
CA VAL A 269 3.10 17.62 1.20
C VAL A 269 3.02 16.68 -0.01
N TYR A 270 1.82 16.27 -0.41
CA TYR A 270 1.64 15.44 -1.60
C TYR A 270 2.13 16.14 -2.88
N ALA A 271 1.83 17.43 -3.06
CA ALA A 271 2.32 18.20 -4.19
C ALA A 271 3.86 18.24 -4.24
N TRP A 272 4.52 18.45 -3.09
CA TRP A 272 5.99 18.44 -3.02
C TRP A 272 6.56 17.05 -3.31
N LEU A 273 5.94 15.97 -2.80
CA LEU A 273 6.33 14.59 -3.11
C LEU A 273 6.20 14.31 -4.61
N SER A 274 5.08 14.68 -5.23
CA SER A 274 4.84 14.52 -6.67
C SER A 274 5.82 15.29 -7.54
N ARG A 275 6.33 16.43 -7.06
CA ARG A 275 7.35 17.22 -7.76
C ARG A 275 8.70 16.49 -7.80
N ASN A 276 9.04 15.78 -6.73
CA ASN A 276 10.36 15.16 -6.53
C ASN A 276 10.40 13.68 -6.94
N LEU A 277 9.26 13.02 -7.07
CA LEU A 277 9.11 11.66 -7.56
C LEU A 277 8.72 11.68 -9.04
N SER A 278 9.02 10.60 -9.77
CA SER A 278 8.42 10.43 -11.10
C SER A 278 6.91 10.21 -10.98
N ALA A 279 6.15 10.62 -11.99
CA ALA A 279 4.69 10.48 -11.99
C ALA A 279 4.23 9.04 -11.70
N GLU A 280 4.92 8.03 -12.24
CA GLU A 280 4.61 6.62 -12.01
C GLU A 280 4.88 6.15 -10.57
N VAL A 281 6.02 6.58 -9.98
CA VAL A 281 6.37 6.25 -8.59
C VAL A 281 5.40 6.93 -7.62
N ALA A 282 5.13 8.22 -7.83
CA ALA A 282 4.12 8.96 -7.07
C ALA A 282 2.74 8.30 -7.20
N ASN A 283 2.35 7.90 -8.41
CA ASN A 283 1.06 7.27 -8.64
C ASN A 283 0.92 5.95 -7.87
N THR A 284 1.96 5.12 -7.92
CA THR A 284 1.98 3.84 -7.21
C THR A 284 1.93 4.07 -5.70
N ALA A 285 2.75 4.98 -5.17
CA ALA A 285 2.79 5.31 -3.75
C ALA A 285 1.43 5.81 -3.24
N PHE A 286 0.82 6.80 -3.90
CA PHE A 286 -0.43 7.40 -3.41
C PHE A 286 -1.61 6.44 -3.48
N ARG A 287 -1.68 5.61 -4.53
CA ARG A 287 -2.70 4.56 -4.62
C ARG A 287 -2.53 3.51 -3.53
N LEU A 288 -1.29 3.13 -3.20
CA LEU A 288 -1.01 2.21 -2.10
C LEU A 288 -1.46 2.80 -0.75
N LEU A 289 -1.09 4.05 -0.47
CA LEU A 289 -1.49 4.76 0.74
C LEU A 289 -3.03 4.84 0.86
N SER A 290 -3.70 5.17 -0.24
CA SER A 290 -5.17 5.20 -0.30
C SER A 290 -5.77 3.80 -0.10
N GLY A 291 -5.21 2.78 -0.74
CA GLY A 291 -5.59 1.37 -0.63
C GLY A 291 -5.52 0.87 0.81
N CYS A 292 -4.41 1.12 1.50
CA CYS A 292 -4.23 0.76 2.91
C CYS A 292 -5.31 1.39 3.79
N LYS A 293 -5.72 2.63 3.51
CA LYS A 293 -6.75 3.34 4.25
C LYS A 293 -8.16 2.81 3.97
N ILE A 294 -8.56 2.67 2.71
CA ILE A 294 -9.92 2.23 2.34
C ILE A 294 -10.22 0.79 2.78
N ASN A 295 -9.19 -0.03 2.96
CA ASN A 295 -9.34 -1.40 3.41
C ASN A 295 -9.52 -1.53 4.94
N GLN A 296 -9.60 -0.42 5.69
CA GLN A 296 -9.82 -0.47 7.14
C GLN A 296 -11.30 -0.58 7.52
N ASP A 297 -12.20 -0.20 6.62
CA ASP A 297 -13.65 -0.12 6.89
C ASP A 297 -14.46 -0.91 5.86
N CYS A 298 -15.73 -1.15 6.17
CA CYS A 298 -16.69 -1.69 5.21
C CYS A 298 -17.35 -0.54 4.41
N PRO A 299 -17.28 -0.55 3.06
CA PRO A 299 -17.89 0.49 2.24
C PRO A 299 -19.38 0.26 1.92
N LEU A 300 -19.92 -0.93 2.22
CA LEU A 300 -21.31 -1.28 1.94
C LEU A 300 -22.26 -0.59 2.93
N LYS A 301 -23.40 -0.13 2.42
CA LYS A 301 -24.47 0.42 3.25
C LYS A 301 -25.44 -0.69 3.64
N PHE A 302 -25.61 -0.88 4.94
CA PHE A 302 -26.57 -1.84 5.52
C PHE A 302 -27.81 -1.11 6.00
N GLU A 303 -28.98 -1.55 5.55
CA GLU A 303 -30.27 -1.19 6.15
C GLU A 303 -30.56 -2.12 7.35
N GLU A 304 -31.51 -1.77 8.22
CA GLU A 304 -31.83 -2.64 9.35
C GLU A 304 -32.36 -4.01 8.86
N PRO A 305 -31.70 -5.14 9.19
CA PRO A 305 -32.05 -6.46 8.65
C PRO A 305 -33.20 -7.11 9.42
N SER A 306 -34.29 -6.38 9.63
CA SER A 306 -35.44 -6.78 10.46
C SER A 306 -36.07 -8.10 10.02
N THR A 307 -36.22 -8.33 8.71
CA THR A 307 -36.74 -9.60 8.17
C THR A 307 -35.81 -10.77 8.48
N VAL A 308 -34.50 -10.60 8.31
CA VAL A 308 -33.51 -11.64 8.62
C VAL A 308 -33.53 -11.93 10.12
N ILE A 309 -33.54 -10.89 10.97
CA ILE A 309 -33.62 -11.04 12.42
C ILE A 309 -34.87 -11.85 12.79
N LYS A 310 -36.04 -11.51 12.24
CA LYS A 310 -37.30 -12.19 12.56
C LYS A 310 -37.27 -13.68 12.19
N GLU A 311 -36.75 -14.03 11.02
CA GLU A 311 -36.71 -15.41 10.52
C GLU A 311 -35.61 -16.27 11.16
N CYS A 312 -34.53 -15.64 11.63
CA CYS A 312 -33.34 -16.32 12.15
C CYS A 312 -33.19 -16.27 13.68
N ARG A 313 -34.08 -15.58 14.40
CA ARG A 313 -34.06 -15.50 15.88
C ARG A 313 -34.42 -16.85 16.51
N ASP A 314 -33.73 -17.20 17.59
CA ASP A 314 -34.00 -18.40 18.41
C ASP A 314 -33.87 -19.76 17.67
N MET A 315 -33.02 -19.83 16.63
CA MET A 315 -32.84 -21.07 15.86
C MET A 315 -31.95 -22.11 16.55
N ALA A 316 -32.48 -23.32 16.70
CA ALA A 316 -31.76 -24.52 17.15
C ALA A 316 -31.31 -25.46 16.01
N ALA A 317 -31.78 -25.26 14.77
CA ALA A 317 -31.48 -26.09 13.60
C ALA A 317 -31.53 -25.25 12.29
N PRO A 318 -30.99 -25.74 11.16
CA PRO A 318 -31.04 -25.04 9.87
C PRO A 318 -32.51 -24.79 9.46
N ASN A 319 -32.89 -23.52 9.35
CA ASN A 319 -34.21 -23.12 8.87
C ASN A 319 -34.10 -22.58 7.43
N PRO A 320 -34.71 -23.24 6.43
CA PRO A 320 -34.71 -22.76 5.05
C PRO A 320 -35.25 -21.33 4.89
N SER A 321 -36.19 -20.89 5.73
CA SER A 321 -36.73 -19.52 5.65
C SER A 321 -35.68 -18.49 6.06
N CYS A 322 -34.88 -18.79 7.09
CA CYS A 322 -33.77 -17.94 7.52
C CYS A 322 -32.72 -17.78 6.40
N CYS A 323 -32.23 -18.89 5.83
CA CYS A 323 -31.21 -18.81 4.78
C CYS A 323 -31.73 -18.11 3.52
N THR A 324 -33.00 -18.31 3.16
CA THR A 324 -33.63 -17.59 2.05
C THR A 324 -33.68 -16.09 2.32
N SER A 325 -34.09 -15.68 3.52
CA SER A 325 -34.13 -14.26 3.91
C SER A 325 -32.73 -13.65 3.94
N LEU A 326 -31.74 -14.38 4.47
CA LEU A 326 -30.35 -13.96 4.54
C LEU A 326 -29.76 -13.74 3.14
N ASN A 327 -29.90 -14.73 2.26
CA ASN A 327 -29.38 -14.67 0.89
C ASN A 327 -30.06 -13.56 0.08
N SER A 328 -31.36 -13.33 0.29
CA SER A 328 -32.09 -12.22 -0.37
C SER A 328 -31.58 -10.85 0.09
N TYR A 329 -31.31 -10.69 1.39
CA TYR A 329 -30.76 -9.47 1.95
C TYR A 329 -29.34 -9.20 1.42
N ILE A 330 -28.45 -10.20 1.48
CA ILE A 330 -27.08 -10.13 0.93
C ILE A 330 -27.11 -9.81 -0.57
N SER A 331 -28.02 -10.43 -1.32
CA SER A 331 -28.20 -10.18 -2.76
C SER A 331 -28.56 -8.74 -3.11
N THR A 332 -29.15 -8.00 -2.16
CA THR A 332 -29.46 -6.58 -2.33
C THR A 332 -28.22 -5.73 -2.08
N ILE A 333 -27.42 -6.09 -1.07
CA ILE A 333 -26.21 -5.36 -0.70
C ILE A 333 -25.09 -5.54 -1.70
N GLN A 334 -24.86 -6.76 -2.18
CA GLN A 334 -23.76 -7.06 -3.10
C GLN A 334 -23.85 -6.27 -4.42
N LYS A 335 -25.04 -5.78 -4.79
CA LYS A 335 -25.25 -4.96 -6.00
C LYS A 335 -24.65 -3.56 -5.92
N GLN A 336 -24.22 -3.12 -4.74
CA GLN A 336 -23.72 -1.76 -4.54
C GLN A 336 -22.38 -1.52 -5.25
N MET A 337 -21.40 -2.41 -5.06
CA MET A 337 -20.04 -2.24 -5.61
C MET A 337 -19.22 -3.52 -5.49
N LEU A 338 -18.06 -3.52 -6.16
CA LEU A 338 -16.99 -4.49 -5.94
C LEU A 338 -16.15 -4.05 -4.74
N ILE A 339 -15.82 -5.01 -3.88
CA ILE A 339 -15.02 -4.76 -2.67
C ILE A 339 -13.80 -5.66 -2.63
N THR A 340 -12.80 -5.27 -1.84
CA THR A 340 -11.63 -6.11 -1.61
C THR A 340 -11.94 -7.26 -0.64
N ASN A 341 -11.09 -8.27 -0.64
CA ASN A 341 -11.12 -9.33 0.37
C ASN A 341 -11.12 -8.80 1.81
N LYS A 342 -10.30 -7.79 2.11
CA LYS A 342 -10.24 -7.18 3.45
C LYS A 342 -11.52 -6.40 3.78
N GLN A 343 -12.08 -5.68 2.81
CA GLN A 343 -13.36 -5.00 2.98
C GLN A 343 -14.51 -5.99 3.21
N ALA A 344 -14.53 -7.11 2.49
CA ALA A 344 -15.53 -8.16 2.67
C ALA A 344 -15.51 -8.76 4.09
N ILE A 345 -14.32 -9.00 4.65
CA ILE A 345 -14.18 -9.45 6.06
C ILE A 345 -14.81 -8.42 7.01
N ASN A 346 -14.50 -7.14 6.82
CA ASN A 346 -15.06 -6.07 7.64
C ASN A 346 -16.59 -5.96 7.49
N CYS A 347 -17.10 -6.11 6.26
CA CYS A 347 -18.52 -6.07 5.96
C CYS A 347 -19.28 -7.25 6.56
N ALA A 348 -18.76 -8.47 6.42
CA ALA A 348 -19.34 -9.66 7.02
C ALA A 348 -19.40 -9.57 8.55
N THR A 349 -18.31 -9.07 9.16
CA THR A 349 -18.22 -8.86 10.61
C THR A 349 -19.23 -7.80 11.08
N LEU A 350 -19.31 -6.66 10.37
CA LEU A 350 -20.27 -5.60 10.68
C LEU A 350 -21.70 -6.13 10.60
N PHE A 351 -22.06 -6.80 9.52
CA PHE A 351 -23.40 -7.36 9.34
C PHE A 351 -23.75 -8.39 10.41
N GLY A 352 -22.80 -9.29 10.73
CA GLY A 352 -22.99 -10.28 11.79
C GLY A 352 -23.23 -9.62 13.15
N SER A 353 -22.55 -8.50 13.43
CA SER A 353 -22.75 -7.74 14.66
C SER A 353 -24.13 -7.08 14.73
N MET A 354 -24.69 -6.66 13.58
CA MET A 354 -26.05 -6.13 13.51
C MET A 354 -27.07 -7.22 13.80
N LEU A 355 -26.88 -8.42 13.25
CA LEU A 355 -27.74 -9.58 13.50
C LEU A 355 -27.69 -10.03 14.97
N GLN A 356 -26.50 -10.08 15.57
CA GLN A 356 -26.32 -10.40 16.99
C GLN A 356 -27.02 -9.39 17.90
N LYS A 357 -26.92 -8.09 17.60
CA LYS A 357 -27.68 -7.05 18.31
C LYS A 357 -29.19 -7.23 18.19
N GLY A 358 -29.65 -7.80 17.08
CA GLY A 358 -31.04 -8.20 16.85
C GLY A 358 -31.48 -9.48 17.58
N GLY A 359 -30.58 -10.18 18.26
CA GLY A 359 -30.87 -11.42 18.99
C GLY A 359 -30.60 -12.71 18.21
N VAL A 360 -29.93 -12.65 17.06
CA VAL A 360 -29.46 -13.85 16.33
C VAL A 360 -28.14 -14.31 16.95
N THR A 361 -28.17 -15.36 17.76
CA THR A 361 -27.00 -15.87 18.49
C THR A 361 -26.24 -16.96 17.76
N THR A 362 -26.94 -17.74 16.93
CA THR A 362 -26.37 -18.85 16.14
C THR A 362 -25.58 -18.32 14.94
N ASN A 363 -24.47 -18.99 14.60
CA ASN A 363 -23.68 -18.67 13.40
C ASN A 363 -24.45 -19.02 12.13
N ILE A 364 -25.27 -18.09 11.64
CA ILE A 364 -26.09 -18.34 10.44
C ILE A 364 -25.28 -18.29 9.13
N TYR A 365 -24.07 -17.74 9.13
CA TYR A 365 -23.20 -17.76 7.95
C TYR A 365 -22.73 -19.19 7.66
N GLU A 366 -22.33 -19.93 8.70
CA GLU A 366 -21.96 -21.34 8.57
C GLU A 366 -23.16 -22.22 8.25
N LEU A 367 -24.34 -21.95 8.82
CA LEU A 367 -25.55 -22.73 8.54
C LEU A 367 -26.10 -22.55 7.12
N CYS A 368 -25.85 -21.40 6.50
CA CYS A 368 -26.40 -21.03 5.20
C CYS A 368 -25.32 -20.96 4.10
N ASP A 369 -24.11 -21.45 4.38
CA ASP A 369 -22.98 -21.47 3.46
C ASP A 369 -22.66 -20.08 2.84
N VAL A 370 -22.59 -19.05 3.69
CA VAL A 370 -22.26 -17.69 3.26
C VAL A 370 -20.74 -17.50 3.16
N ASP A 371 -20.29 -17.09 1.99
CA ASP A 371 -18.90 -16.80 1.69
C ASP A 371 -18.60 -15.30 1.67
N LEU A 372 -17.32 -14.93 1.81
CA LEU A 372 -16.87 -13.54 1.71
C LEU A 372 -17.25 -12.90 0.37
N LYS A 373 -17.21 -13.66 -0.72
CA LYS A 373 -17.53 -13.17 -2.05
C LYS A 373 -18.99 -12.75 -2.20
N ASP A 374 -19.89 -13.27 -1.35
CA ASP A 374 -21.32 -12.95 -1.40
C ASP A 374 -21.61 -11.51 -0.98
N PHE A 375 -20.66 -10.84 -0.32
CA PHE A 375 -20.75 -9.41 -0.03
C PHE A 375 -20.28 -8.51 -1.19
N SER A 376 -19.75 -9.09 -2.26
CA SER A 376 -19.25 -8.36 -3.44
C SER A 376 -20.12 -8.65 -4.66
N LEU A 377 -20.16 -7.71 -5.60
CA LEU A 377 -20.95 -7.84 -6.82
C LEU A 377 -20.66 -9.18 -7.53
N GLN A 378 -21.70 -10.00 -7.66
CA GLN A 378 -21.67 -11.21 -8.47
C GLN A 378 -21.82 -10.78 -9.94
N ALA A 379 -20.77 -10.96 -10.74
CA ALA A 379 -20.84 -10.65 -12.15
C ALA A 379 -21.84 -11.60 -12.82
N TYR A 380 -22.97 -11.05 -13.24
CA TYR A 380 -24.02 -11.66 -14.08
C TYR A 380 -23.95 -13.19 -14.20
N GLY A 381 -24.36 -13.91 -13.14
CA GLY A 381 -24.59 -15.35 -13.18
C GLY A 381 -23.37 -16.27 -12.95
N GLN A 382 -22.17 -15.75 -12.67
CA GLN A 382 -21.01 -16.55 -12.25
C GLN A 382 -20.42 -16.07 -10.91
N GLN A 383 -19.69 -16.99 -10.26
CA GLN A 383 -19.11 -16.89 -8.92
C GLN A 383 -18.59 -15.49 -8.58
N GLY A 384 -18.98 -14.99 -7.40
CA GLY A 384 -18.58 -13.69 -6.88
C GLY A 384 -17.08 -13.46 -6.91
N CYS A 385 -16.72 -12.19 -7.11
CA CYS A 385 -15.34 -11.76 -7.26
C CYS A 385 -14.98 -10.72 -6.18
N LEU A 386 -13.87 -10.96 -5.50
CA LEU A 386 -13.25 -9.97 -4.62
C LEU A 386 -12.02 -9.37 -5.30
N LEU A 387 -11.89 -8.05 -5.18
CA LEU A 387 -10.70 -7.34 -5.66
C LEU A 387 -9.51 -7.60 -4.73
N ARG A 388 -8.31 -7.40 -5.28
CA ARG A 388 -7.07 -7.42 -4.50
C ARG A 388 -7.09 -6.31 -3.47
N SER A 389 -6.56 -6.59 -2.28
CA SER A 389 -6.29 -5.52 -1.28
C SER A 389 -5.24 -4.51 -1.75
N LEU A 390 -4.43 -4.88 -2.76
CA LEU A 390 -3.46 -4.00 -3.38
C LEU A 390 -4.09 -3.22 -4.54
N PRO A 391 -3.63 -1.98 -4.82
CA PRO A 391 -4.08 -1.22 -5.96
C PRO A 391 -3.96 -2.05 -7.24
N ALA A 392 -5.07 -2.15 -7.96
CA ALA A 392 -5.17 -2.82 -9.23
C ALA A 392 -5.67 -1.83 -10.27
N ASP A 393 -5.35 -2.08 -11.53
CA ASP A 393 -5.80 -1.29 -12.65
C ASP A 393 -6.96 -1.99 -13.33
N VAL A 394 -7.85 -1.21 -13.94
CA VAL A 394 -8.77 -1.77 -14.93
C VAL A 394 -7.97 -2.06 -16.20
N VAL A 395 -8.03 -3.30 -16.65
CA VAL A 395 -7.35 -3.79 -17.85
C VAL A 395 -8.28 -3.60 -19.04
N PHE A 396 -7.83 -2.90 -20.06
CA PHE A 396 -8.54 -2.80 -21.32
C PHE A 396 -7.93 -3.74 -22.36
N ASP A 397 -8.76 -4.61 -22.94
CA ASP A 397 -8.45 -5.35 -24.16
C ASP A 397 -9.43 -4.97 -25.26
N ASN A 398 -8.95 -4.86 -26.49
CA ASN A 398 -9.71 -4.39 -27.63
C ASN A 398 -10.77 -5.40 -28.10
N ILE A 399 -10.59 -6.68 -27.76
CA ILE A 399 -11.56 -7.77 -27.98
C ILE A 399 -12.44 -7.91 -26.72
N THR A 400 -11.73 -7.91 -25.59
CA THR A 400 -12.06 -7.88 -24.17
C THR A 400 -12.95 -6.81 -23.55
N GLY A 401 -13.08 -5.65 -24.19
CA GLY A 401 -13.44 -4.44 -23.46
C GLY A 401 -12.61 -4.21 -22.18
N PHE A 402 -13.19 -3.52 -21.20
CA PHE A 402 -12.58 -3.34 -19.88
C PHE A 402 -12.88 -4.53 -18.96
N SER A 403 -11.87 -4.97 -18.23
CA SER A 403 -11.88 -6.09 -17.29
C SER A 403 -11.05 -5.76 -16.05
N PHE A 404 -11.16 -6.55 -15.00
CA PHE A 404 -10.35 -6.44 -13.79
C PHE A 404 -10.00 -7.83 -13.27
N THR A 405 -8.90 -7.93 -12.51
CA THR A 405 -8.45 -9.20 -11.96
C THR A 405 -9.04 -9.45 -10.57
N CYS A 406 -9.73 -10.59 -10.43
CA CYS A 406 -10.19 -11.09 -9.14
C CYS A 406 -9.00 -11.65 -8.34
N ASP A 407 -8.98 -11.35 -7.04
CA ASP A 407 -8.02 -11.93 -6.08
C ASP A 407 -8.52 -13.27 -5.56
N LEU A 408 -9.80 -13.29 -5.15
CA LEU A 408 -10.47 -14.47 -4.61
C LEU A 408 -11.76 -14.70 -5.39
N SER A 409 -11.81 -15.89 -5.99
CA SER A 409 -13.02 -16.52 -6.54
C SER A 409 -13.49 -17.71 -5.69
N ASP A 410 -12.69 -18.08 -4.68
CA ASP A 410 -12.90 -19.27 -3.87
C ASP A 410 -13.97 -19.04 -2.79
N ASN A 411 -14.58 -20.15 -2.35
CA ASN A 411 -15.63 -20.20 -1.33
C ASN A 411 -15.03 -20.08 0.09
N ILE A 412 -14.42 -18.94 0.39
CA ILE A 412 -13.93 -18.67 1.75
C ILE A 412 -15.11 -18.24 2.60
N ALA A 413 -15.43 -19.03 3.62
CA ALA A 413 -16.53 -18.79 4.55
C ALA A 413 -16.43 -17.39 5.21
N ALA A 414 -17.56 -16.71 5.28
CA ALA A 414 -17.66 -15.40 5.92
C ALA A 414 -17.49 -15.53 7.45
N PRO A 415 -16.70 -14.65 8.09
CA PRO A 415 -16.47 -14.74 9.53
C PRO A 415 -17.71 -14.30 10.33
N TRP A 416 -18.12 -15.13 11.29
CA TRP A 416 -19.12 -14.75 12.28
C TRP A 416 -18.45 -14.06 13.48
N PRO A 417 -18.92 -12.87 13.90
CA PRO A 417 -18.29 -12.14 14.98
C PRO A 417 -18.36 -12.92 16.29
N SER A 418 -17.22 -13.10 16.96
CA SER A 418 -17.18 -13.61 18.33
C SER A 418 -17.57 -12.48 19.29
N SER A 419 -18.31 -12.79 20.35
CA SER A 419 -18.88 -11.83 21.32
C SER A 419 -17.83 -11.00 22.11
N SER A 420 -16.53 -11.21 21.88
CA SER A 420 -15.43 -10.65 22.68
C SER A 420 -14.34 -9.90 21.91
N SER A 421 -14.58 -9.38 20.71
CA SER A 421 -13.63 -8.42 20.11
C SER A 421 -14.18 -7.69 18.88
N MET A 422 -14.57 -6.41 19.05
CA MET A 422 -14.51 -5.41 17.98
C MET A 422 -13.15 -4.70 17.97
N SER A 423 -12.08 -5.44 18.28
CA SER A 423 -10.73 -4.95 17.99
C SER A 423 -10.57 -5.06 16.48
N SER A 424 -10.26 -3.94 15.81
CA SER A 424 -9.87 -3.91 14.40
C SER A 424 -9.04 -5.16 14.10
N LEU A 425 -9.53 -6.05 13.23
CA LEU A 425 -8.80 -7.25 12.82
C LEU A 425 -7.52 -6.75 12.14
N SER A 426 -6.45 -6.61 12.92
CA SER A 426 -5.13 -6.41 12.40
C SER A 426 -4.72 -7.73 11.78
N LEU A 427 -5.04 -7.90 10.50
CA LEU A 427 -4.62 -9.03 9.66
C LEU A 427 -3.09 -9.03 9.42
N CYS A 428 -2.38 -8.10 10.05
CA CYS A 428 -0.94 -8.06 10.08
C CYS A 428 -0.45 -9.08 11.12
N ALA A 429 0.34 -10.06 10.69
CA ALA A 429 0.92 -11.06 11.58
C ALA A 429 1.59 -10.40 12.82
N PRO A 430 1.59 -11.06 14.00
CA PRO A 430 2.29 -10.57 15.21
C PRO A 430 3.76 -10.20 14.97
N GLU A 431 4.45 -11.00 14.15
CA GLU A 431 5.84 -10.77 13.71
C GLU A 431 6.01 -9.48 12.87
N MET A 432 4.91 -8.99 12.28
CA MET A 432 4.79 -7.72 11.57
C MET A 432 4.12 -6.59 12.40
N SER A 433 3.82 -6.80 13.68
CA SER A 433 3.28 -5.76 14.59
C SER A 433 4.18 -5.43 15.79
N LEU A 434 5.25 -6.19 16.04
CA LEU A 434 6.30 -5.81 17.00
C LEU A 434 7.10 -4.57 16.51
N PRO A 435 7.50 -3.62 17.37
CA PRO A 435 8.41 -2.55 16.95
C PRO A 435 9.72 -3.16 16.45
N ALA A 436 10.26 -2.65 15.34
CA ALA A 436 11.60 -3.05 14.91
C ALA A 436 12.61 -2.68 16.01
N LEU A 437 13.41 -3.64 16.44
CA LEU A 437 14.56 -3.38 17.31
C LEU A 437 15.47 -2.34 16.63
N PRO A 438 16.05 -1.39 17.40
CA PRO A 438 16.88 -0.35 16.85
C PRO A 438 18.03 -0.96 16.03
N VAL A 439 18.07 -0.60 14.74
CA VAL A 439 19.17 -0.98 13.85
C VAL A 439 20.41 -0.20 14.29
N PRO A 440 21.58 -0.85 14.49
CA PRO A 440 22.80 -0.13 14.81
C PRO A 440 23.12 0.87 13.71
N HIS A 441 23.39 2.12 14.09
CA HIS A 441 23.89 3.14 13.18
C HIS A 441 25.20 2.66 12.55
N ILE A 442 25.16 2.28 11.26
CA ILE A 442 26.37 2.23 10.45
C ILE A 442 26.64 3.68 10.05
N SER A 443 27.64 4.30 10.67
CA SER A 443 28.12 5.61 10.28
C SER A 443 28.60 5.54 8.83
N ARG A 444 27.85 6.16 7.91
CA ARG A 444 28.26 6.35 6.53
C ARG A 444 29.34 7.43 6.51
N SER A 445 30.60 7.01 6.53
CA SER A 445 31.74 7.89 6.29
C SER A 445 31.67 8.41 4.86
N SER A 446 31.66 9.73 4.72
CA SER A 446 31.77 10.48 3.47
C SER A 446 33.01 10.04 2.69
N GLY A 447 32.81 9.62 1.45
CA GLY A 447 33.89 9.29 0.52
C GLY A 447 34.40 10.55 -0.17
N ASN A 448 35.43 11.17 0.39
CA ASN A 448 36.28 12.09 -0.35
C ASN A 448 37.41 11.30 -1.01
N TYR A 449 37.43 11.31 -2.34
CA TYR A 449 38.54 10.87 -3.16
C TYR A 449 39.76 11.78 -2.91
N LEU A 450 40.78 11.26 -2.23
CA LEU A 450 42.15 11.77 -2.34
C LEU A 450 43.09 10.57 -2.49
N GLY A 451 43.95 10.62 -3.50
CA GLY A 451 44.72 9.49 -4.00
C GLY A 451 45.72 8.88 -3.00
N GLN A 452 45.76 7.55 -3.02
CA GLN A 452 46.97 6.73 -3.19
C GLN A 452 48.24 7.16 -2.43
N VAL A 453 48.41 6.64 -1.21
CA VAL A 453 49.74 6.33 -0.65
C VAL A 453 49.65 5.00 0.10
N GLY A 454 50.27 3.96 -0.46
CA GLY A 454 50.24 2.59 0.08
C GLY A 454 51.04 2.41 1.38
N PRO A 455 50.83 1.28 2.08
CA PRO A 455 51.31 1.00 3.44
C PRO A 455 52.84 0.78 3.58
N VAL A 456 53.63 1.22 2.60
CA VAL A 456 55.10 1.08 2.61
C VAL A 456 55.77 2.23 3.38
N ALA A 457 55.11 3.39 3.52
CA ALA A 457 55.68 4.56 4.19
C ALA A 457 55.73 4.46 5.73
N VAL A 458 54.87 3.66 6.36
CA VAL A 458 54.81 3.53 7.84
C VAL A 458 55.90 2.58 8.37
N LEU A 459 56.37 1.64 7.55
CA LEU A 459 57.45 0.71 7.92
C LEU A 459 58.85 1.34 7.85
N LEU A 460 59.05 2.36 7.01
CA LEU A 460 60.34 3.07 6.91
C LEU A 460 60.57 4.06 8.06
N LEU A 461 59.50 4.60 8.68
CA LEU A 461 59.63 5.50 9.84
C LEU A 461 59.99 4.76 11.13
N TYR A 462 59.66 3.47 11.25
CA TYR A 462 60.06 2.66 12.41
C TYR A 462 61.53 2.20 12.36
N PHE A 463 62.11 2.02 11.17
CA PHE A 463 63.53 1.65 11.04
C PHE A 463 64.50 2.83 11.17
N VAL A 464 64.08 4.07 10.88
CA VAL A 464 64.95 5.25 10.98
C VAL A 464 65.09 5.78 12.41
N TYR A 465 64.14 5.49 13.31
CA TYR A 465 64.24 5.85 14.74
C TYR A 465 64.86 4.76 15.63
N GLY A 466 65.27 3.62 15.07
CA GLY A 466 65.89 2.50 15.79
C GLY A 466 67.42 2.49 15.84
N VAL A 467 68.11 3.46 15.21
CA VAL A 467 69.58 3.55 15.20
C VAL A 467 70.03 4.96 15.56
N ARG A 468 69.77 5.35 16.82
CA ARG A 468 70.58 6.32 17.58
C ARG A 468 70.50 5.99 19.06
N LEU A 469 71.37 5.08 19.48
CA LEU A 469 71.98 5.02 20.81
C LEU A 469 73.46 4.68 20.60
#